data_AF-A0A6L2MUC2-F1
#
_entry.id   AF-A0A6L2MUC2-F1
#
_cell.length_a   1.000
_cell.length_b   1.000
_cell.length_c   1.000
_cell.angle_alpha   90.00
_cell.angle_beta   90.00
_cell.angle_gamma   90.00
#
_symmetry.space_group_name_H-M   'P 1'
#
loop_
_entity.id
_entity.type
_entity.pdbx_description
1 polymer ?
#
loop_
_entity_poly.entity_id
_entity_poly.type
_entity_poly.pdbx_seq_one_letter_code
_entity_poly.pdbx_strand_id
1 'polypeptide(L)'
;MLLSRTQRLILISNVFVGDYVTKKDVTVPSVKRYECKSDGALYYMDRIWVPLTGDIRTLTMDEAHKSMYFVHSGADKMYYDLRYMYWWLGIKNDIALYVSKCLICLKVKAEHQKPSGLPTDGQSERTIQTLKDMLRACIIDFEGSWDVHLPLVGFSYNNSYHSSVRCAPFEALYERKCRSPILWAKIKEGRLIGPEIIKKLLRRSFRSRIDLKLHVIVRKVMPINEENP
;
A
#
# COMPACT_ATOMS: atom_id res chain seq x y z
N MET A 1 -9.17 -38.11 -16.67
CA MET A 1 -8.34 -38.13 -15.45
C MET A 1 -9.10 -37.46 -14.32
N LEU A 2 -9.42 -38.19 -13.25
CA LEU A 2 -10.10 -37.65 -12.08
C LEU A 2 -9.08 -36.89 -11.22
N LEU A 3 -9.36 -35.62 -10.93
CA LEU A 3 -8.54 -34.80 -10.04
C LEU A 3 -8.51 -35.44 -8.64
N SER A 4 -7.33 -35.46 -8.01
CA SER A 4 -7.12 -36.02 -6.68
C SER A 4 -7.94 -35.27 -5.63
N ARG A 5 -8.19 -35.91 -4.47
CA ARG A 5 -8.94 -35.32 -3.35
C ARG A 5 -8.35 -33.95 -2.93
N THR A 6 -7.02 -33.84 -2.94
CA THR A 6 -6.26 -32.61 -2.67
C THR A 6 -6.44 -31.56 -3.77
N GLN A 7 -6.41 -31.98 -5.05
CA GLN A 7 -6.64 -31.08 -6.20
C GLN A 7 -8.07 -30.52 -6.20
N ARG A 8 -9.07 -31.31 -5.81
CA ARG A 8 -10.45 -30.84 -5.65
C ARG A 8 -10.60 -29.85 -4.50
N LEU A 9 -9.96 -30.11 -3.35
CA LEU A 9 -9.94 -29.17 -2.22
C LEU A 9 -9.31 -27.83 -2.58
N ILE A 10 -8.21 -27.83 -3.35
CA ILE A 10 -7.53 -26.61 -3.84
C ILE A 10 -8.41 -25.85 -4.84
N LEU A 11 -9.06 -26.55 -5.76
CA LEU A 11 -10.00 -25.94 -6.71
C LEU A 11 -11.20 -25.32 -6.00
N ILE A 12 -11.78 -26.04 -5.03
CA ILE A 12 -12.87 -25.54 -4.20
C ILE A 12 -12.39 -24.31 -3.41
N SER A 13 -11.21 -24.35 -2.78
CA SER A 13 -10.68 -23.17 -2.07
C SER A 13 -10.46 -21.97 -3.00
N ASN A 14 -9.97 -22.19 -4.23
CA ASN A 14 -9.72 -21.12 -5.19
C ASN A 14 -11.03 -20.51 -5.74
N VAL A 15 -12.05 -21.33 -6.02
CA VAL A 15 -13.39 -20.88 -6.41
C VAL A 15 -14.06 -20.10 -5.27
N PHE A 16 -14.00 -20.61 -4.04
CA PHE A 16 -14.58 -19.93 -2.88
C PHE A 16 -13.88 -18.62 -2.52
N VAL A 17 -12.57 -18.53 -2.69
CA VAL A 17 -11.82 -17.27 -2.48
C VAL A 17 -12.20 -16.24 -3.54
N GLY A 18 -12.34 -16.64 -4.81
CA GLY A 18 -12.86 -15.79 -5.88
C GLY A 18 -14.27 -15.26 -5.60
N ASP A 19 -15.19 -16.14 -5.18
CA ASP A 19 -16.57 -15.80 -4.85
C ASP A 19 -16.72 -15.00 -3.54
N TYR A 20 -15.75 -15.11 -2.62
CA TYR A 20 -15.74 -14.33 -1.38
C TYR A 20 -15.33 -12.88 -1.64
N VAL A 21 -14.26 -12.71 -2.42
CA VAL A 21 -13.70 -11.39 -2.78
C VAL A 21 -14.74 -10.55 -3.52
N THR A 22 -15.56 -11.17 -4.37
CA THR A 22 -16.63 -10.49 -5.13
C THR A 22 -17.87 -10.14 -4.31
N LYS A 23 -18.16 -10.83 -3.20
CA LYS A 23 -19.40 -10.64 -2.43
C LYS A 23 -19.36 -9.60 -1.30
N LYS A 24 -18.17 -9.23 -0.79
CA LYS A 24 -18.04 -8.22 0.30
C LYS A 24 -17.55 -6.85 -0.16
N ASP A 25 -16.83 -6.78 -1.29
CA ASP A 25 -16.64 -5.53 -2.02
C ASP A 25 -17.82 -5.43 -3.00
N VAL A 26 -18.86 -4.65 -2.65
CA VAL A 26 -20.14 -4.51 -3.41
C VAL A 26 -19.95 -4.00 -4.86
N THR A 27 -18.72 -3.80 -5.30
CA THR A 27 -18.34 -3.18 -6.57
C THR A 27 -17.26 -3.95 -7.35
N VAL A 28 -16.98 -5.23 -7.05
CA VAL A 28 -16.12 -6.04 -7.92
C VAL A 28 -16.97 -6.55 -9.09
N PRO A 29 -16.72 -6.12 -10.34
CA PRO A 29 -17.37 -6.72 -11.50
C PRO A 29 -17.03 -8.21 -11.47
N SER A 30 -18.04 -9.03 -11.68
CA SER A 30 -18.08 -10.50 -11.64
C SER A 30 -17.10 -11.23 -12.60
N VAL A 31 -16.03 -10.58 -13.07
CA VAL A 31 -15.17 -11.04 -14.18
C VAL A 31 -13.67 -10.81 -13.93
N LYS A 32 -13.23 -10.27 -12.77
CA LYS A 32 -11.78 -10.12 -12.52
C LYS A 32 -11.16 -11.41 -11.98
N ARG A 33 -10.25 -12.01 -12.78
CA ARG A 33 -9.47 -13.19 -12.41
C ARG A 33 -8.35 -12.78 -11.43
N TYR A 34 -8.46 -13.22 -10.18
CA TYR A 34 -7.42 -13.08 -9.17
C TYR A 34 -6.62 -14.38 -9.07
N GLU A 35 -5.33 -14.25 -8.79
CA GLU A 35 -4.43 -15.40 -8.64
C GLU A 35 -4.02 -15.55 -7.18
N CYS A 36 -4.22 -16.73 -6.60
CA CYS A 36 -3.64 -17.08 -5.31
C CYS A 36 -2.26 -17.68 -5.56
N LYS A 37 -1.21 -17.05 -5.05
CA LYS A 37 0.16 -17.56 -5.17
C LYS A 37 0.51 -18.46 -3.96
N SER A 38 1.63 -19.18 -4.03
CA SER A 38 2.11 -20.06 -2.94
C SER A 38 2.35 -19.32 -1.62
N ASP A 39 2.48 -18.00 -1.68
CA ASP A 39 2.55 -17.13 -0.53
C ASP A 39 1.17 -16.80 0.07
N GLY A 40 0.07 -17.42 -0.37
CA GLY A 40 -1.26 -17.27 0.24
C GLY A 40 -1.85 -15.86 0.16
N ALA A 41 -1.25 -14.94 -0.60
CA ALA A 41 -1.84 -13.65 -0.94
C ALA A 41 -2.53 -13.72 -2.30
N LEU A 42 -3.52 -12.86 -2.50
CA LEU A 42 -4.18 -12.69 -3.79
C LEU A 42 -3.47 -11.65 -4.63
N TYR A 43 -3.43 -11.89 -5.93
CA TYR A 43 -2.79 -11.04 -6.91
C TYR A 43 -3.74 -10.64 -8.03
N TYR A 44 -3.57 -9.41 -8.51
CA TYR A 44 -4.22 -8.89 -9.71
C TYR A 44 -3.19 -8.18 -10.60
N MET A 45 -2.97 -8.68 -11.81
CA MET A 45 -1.91 -8.18 -12.72
C MET A 45 -0.56 -8.09 -12.00
N ASP A 46 -0.12 -9.18 -11.36
CA ASP A 46 1.11 -9.29 -10.56
C ASP A 46 1.26 -8.34 -9.37
N ARG A 47 0.20 -7.64 -8.97
CA ARG A 47 0.17 -6.82 -7.76
C ARG A 47 -0.62 -7.47 -6.65
N ILE A 48 -0.17 -7.29 -5.41
CA ILE A 48 -0.84 -7.78 -4.21
C ILE A 48 -2.18 -7.08 -4.08
N TRP A 49 -3.25 -7.86 -4.06
CA TRP A 49 -4.59 -7.37 -3.80
C TRP A 49 -4.78 -7.06 -2.31
N VAL A 50 -5.26 -5.86 -2.01
CA VAL A 50 -5.51 -5.41 -0.64
C VAL A 50 -7.02 -5.31 -0.36
N PRO A 51 -7.59 -6.18 0.48
CA PRO A 51 -8.99 -6.14 0.87
C PRO A 51 -9.31 -4.86 1.63
N LEU A 52 -10.59 -4.44 1.56
CA LEU A 52 -11.11 -3.39 2.43
C LEU A 52 -11.04 -3.77 3.93
N THR A 53 -10.95 -5.06 4.24
CA THR A 53 -11.10 -5.54 5.61
C THR A 53 -9.79 -5.69 6.38
N GLY A 54 -9.85 -5.40 7.68
CA GLY A 54 -8.74 -5.64 8.62
C GLY A 54 -7.70 -4.53 8.63
N ASP A 55 -8.11 -3.28 8.34
CA ASP A 55 -7.31 -2.05 8.35
C ASP A 55 -6.03 -2.10 7.48
N ILE A 56 -5.90 -3.12 6.62
CA ILE A 56 -4.69 -3.38 5.83
C ILE A 56 -4.42 -2.23 4.86
N ARG A 57 -5.47 -1.65 4.24
CA ARG A 57 -5.34 -0.47 3.38
C ARG A 57 -4.79 0.72 4.18
N THR A 58 -5.31 0.96 5.38
CA THR A 58 -4.84 2.03 6.26
C THR A 58 -3.39 1.83 6.66
N LEU A 59 -3.00 0.63 7.09
CA LEU A 59 -1.61 0.31 7.42
C LEU A 59 -0.66 0.51 6.23
N THR A 60 -1.09 0.10 5.04
CA THR A 60 -0.33 0.31 3.79
C THR A 60 -0.16 1.80 3.50
N MET A 61 -1.21 2.60 3.73
CA MET A 61 -1.19 4.05 3.55
C MET A 61 -0.35 4.75 4.63
N ASP A 62 -0.45 4.34 5.89
CA ASP A 62 0.37 4.82 7.01
C ASP A 62 1.86 4.61 6.73
N GLU A 63 2.24 3.40 6.31
CA GLU A 63 3.64 3.10 5.97
C GLU A 63 4.14 3.97 4.81
N ALA A 64 3.34 4.17 3.77
CA ALA A 64 3.74 4.96 2.61
C ALA A 64 3.72 6.48 2.84
N HIS A 65 3.02 6.97 3.87
CA HIS A 65 2.86 8.41 4.10
C HIS A 65 3.61 8.92 5.33
N LYS A 66 3.62 8.16 6.44
CA LYS A 66 4.19 8.56 7.74
C LYS A 66 5.60 8.00 7.97
N SER A 67 6.15 7.27 7.02
CA SER A 67 7.52 6.77 7.12
C SER A 67 8.55 7.86 6.83
N MET A 68 9.65 7.84 7.58
CA MET A 68 10.82 8.72 7.41
C MET A 68 11.40 8.73 5.99
N TYR A 69 11.14 7.69 5.18
CA TYR A 69 11.66 7.59 3.82
C TYR A 69 10.72 8.20 2.77
N PHE A 70 9.45 8.40 3.10
CA PHE A 70 8.46 8.96 2.17
C PHE A 70 7.99 10.36 2.57
N VAL A 71 8.21 10.76 3.83
CA VAL A 71 8.06 12.13 4.35
C VAL A 71 6.79 12.80 3.87
N HIS A 72 5.65 12.36 4.42
CA HIS A 72 4.35 12.99 4.17
C HIS A 72 4.04 13.27 2.70
N SER A 73 4.43 12.33 1.82
CA SER A 73 4.32 12.54 0.39
C SER A 73 2.89 12.85 -0.06
N GLY A 74 2.78 13.74 -1.05
CA GLY A 74 1.51 14.08 -1.68
C GLY A 74 0.83 12.87 -2.33
N ALA A 75 -0.49 12.99 -2.55
CA ALA A 75 -1.35 11.91 -3.02
C ALA A 75 -0.88 11.27 -4.34
N ASP A 76 -0.44 12.08 -5.30
CA ASP A 76 0.02 11.56 -6.59
C ASP A 76 1.27 10.69 -6.44
N LYS A 77 2.29 11.17 -5.72
CA LYS A 77 3.50 10.41 -5.44
C LYS A 77 3.16 9.10 -4.73
N MET A 78 2.38 9.18 -3.67
CA MET A 78 1.99 8.02 -2.87
C MET A 78 1.24 6.97 -3.71
N TYR A 79 0.41 7.42 -4.66
CA TYR A 79 -0.22 6.53 -5.64
C TYR A 79 0.81 5.82 -6.53
N TYR A 80 1.82 6.52 -7.06
CA TYR A 80 2.86 5.92 -7.89
C TYR A 80 3.75 4.93 -7.12
N ASP A 81 4.03 5.22 -5.85
CA ASP A 81 4.78 4.32 -4.97
C ASP A 81 3.99 3.03 -4.69
N LEU A 82 2.71 3.16 -4.34
CA LEU A 82 1.88 2.02 -3.95
C LEU A 82 1.40 1.17 -5.13
N ARG A 83 1.06 1.79 -6.27
CA ARG A 83 0.49 1.08 -7.45
C ARG A 83 1.43 0.06 -8.08
N TYR A 84 2.71 0.11 -7.74
CA TYR A 84 3.72 -0.82 -8.22
C TYR A 84 3.55 -2.21 -7.59
N MET A 85 3.24 -2.27 -6.30
CA MET A 85 3.13 -3.53 -5.56
C MET A 85 1.71 -3.88 -5.15
N TYR A 86 0.86 -2.87 -4.92
CA TYR A 86 -0.46 -3.06 -4.36
C TYR A 86 -1.55 -2.68 -5.35
N TRP A 87 -2.70 -3.33 -5.19
CA TRP A 87 -3.89 -3.04 -5.97
C TRP A 87 -5.16 -3.18 -5.12
N TRP A 88 -6.05 -2.21 -5.25
CA TRP A 88 -7.45 -2.32 -4.85
C TRP A 88 -8.31 -1.33 -5.65
N LEU A 89 -9.62 -1.58 -5.69
CA LEU A 89 -10.54 -0.68 -6.38
C LEU A 89 -10.59 0.67 -5.65
N GLY A 90 -10.41 1.76 -6.39
CA GLY A 90 -10.44 3.10 -5.82
C GLY A 90 -9.16 3.57 -5.13
N ILE A 91 -8.03 2.86 -5.27
CA ILE A 91 -6.74 3.22 -4.63
C ILE A 91 -6.36 4.69 -4.75
N LYS A 92 -6.57 5.32 -5.90
CA LYS A 92 -6.25 6.74 -6.09
C LYS A 92 -7.13 7.67 -5.23
N ASN A 93 -8.42 7.35 -5.11
CA ASN A 93 -9.37 8.13 -4.32
C ASN A 93 -9.13 7.93 -2.82
N ASP A 94 -8.87 6.69 -2.39
CA ASP A 94 -8.55 6.38 -1.00
C ASP A 94 -7.28 7.12 -0.55
N ILE A 95 -6.24 7.12 -1.39
CA ILE A 95 -4.99 7.86 -1.13
C ILE A 95 -5.24 9.37 -1.04
N ALA A 96 -6.00 9.94 -1.98
CA ALA A 96 -6.32 11.37 -1.96
C ALA A 96 -7.08 11.78 -0.69
N LEU A 97 -8.06 10.97 -0.28
CA LEU A 97 -8.83 11.17 0.94
C LEU A 97 -7.99 10.97 2.21
N TYR A 98 -7.05 10.03 2.19
CA TYR A 98 -6.15 9.79 3.30
C TYR A 98 -5.19 10.97 3.50
N VAL A 99 -4.51 11.41 2.43
CA VAL A 99 -3.55 12.52 2.49
C VAL A 99 -4.24 13.84 2.83
N SER A 100 -5.49 14.07 2.38
CA SER A 100 -6.23 15.30 2.72
C SER A 100 -6.58 15.41 4.21
N LYS A 101 -6.60 14.28 4.94
CA LYS A 101 -6.85 14.23 6.38
C LYS A 101 -5.56 14.28 7.21
N CYS A 102 -4.39 14.32 6.60
CA CYS A 102 -3.13 14.37 7.34
C CYS A 102 -2.93 15.75 7.99
N LEU A 103 -2.94 15.78 9.33
CA LEU A 103 -2.75 17.01 10.11
C LEU A 103 -1.39 17.66 9.87
N ILE A 104 -0.33 16.87 9.68
CA ILE A 104 1.02 17.38 9.40
C ILE A 104 1.04 18.08 8.04
N CYS A 105 0.50 17.44 6.99
CA CYS A 105 0.40 18.05 5.67
C CYS A 105 -0.45 19.32 5.68
N LEU A 106 -1.55 19.35 6.42
CA LEU A 106 -2.41 20.52 6.55
C LEU A 106 -1.68 21.68 7.23
N LYS A 107 -0.96 21.41 8.32
CA LYS A 107 -0.19 22.42 9.05
C LYS A 107 0.92 23.02 8.19
N VAL A 108 1.71 22.17 7.53
CA VAL A 108 2.76 22.64 6.60
C VAL A 108 2.14 23.50 5.49
N LYS A 109 1.04 23.09 4.88
CA LYS A 109 0.40 23.87 3.79
C LYS A 109 -0.16 25.23 4.24
N ALA A 110 -0.69 25.33 5.46
CA ALA A 110 -1.28 26.56 5.98
C ALA A 110 -0.22 27.66 6.20
N GLU A 111 0.99 27.28 6.64
CA GLU A 111 2.10 28.21 6.87
C GLU A 111 2.64 28.88 5.58
N HIS A 112 2.30 28.35 4.40
CA HIS A 112 2.86 28.77 3.11
C HIS A 112 2.00 29.70 2.25
N GLN A 113 0.81 30.11 2.71
CA GLN A 113 -0.13 30.87 1.89
C GLN A 113 0.23 32.37 1.71
N LYS A 114 1.52 32.75 1.65
CA LYS A 114 1.93 34.15 1.40
C LYS A 114 1.78 34.55 -0.08
N PRO A 115 1.44 35.83 -0.38
CA PRO A 115 1.03 36.27 -1.71
C PRO A 115 2.21 36.33 -2.68
N SER A 116 1.94 35.91 -3.91
CA SER A 116 2.89 35.83 -5.03
C SER A 116 3.43 37.21 -5.42
N GLY A 117 4.75 37.40 -5.36
CA GLY A 117 5.38 38.65 -5.76
C GLY A 117 6.90 38.58 -5.95
N LEU A 118 7.36 37.87 -6.97
CA LEU A 118 8.47 38.25 -7.88
C LEU A 118 8.72 37.12 -8.90
N PRO A 119 8.96 37.39 -10.19
CA PRO A 119 9.39 36.37 -11.14
C PRO A 119 10.91 36.19 -11.03
N THR A 120 11.33 35.38 -10.07
CA THR A 120 12.62 34.70 -10.11
C THR A 120 12.44 33.30 -10.72
N ASP A 121 13.54 32.59 -10.98
CA ASP A 121 13.60 31.30 -11.66
C ASP A 121 12.68 30.22 -11.03
N GLY A 122 11.41 30.21 -11.44
CA GLY A 122 10.35 29.43 -10.79
C GLY A 122 10.54 27.90 -10.76
N GLN A 123 11.58 27.35 -11.38
CA GLN A 123 11.98 25.95 -11.23
C GLN A 123 12.73 25.70 -9.91
N SER A 124 13.71 26.54 -9.57
CA SER A 124 14.48 26.38 -8.33
C SER A 124 13.61 26.72 -7.12
N GLU A 125 12.75 27.74 -7.21
CA GLU A 125 11.86 28.17 -6.15
C GLU A 125 10.86 27.07 -5.76
N ARG A 126 10.23 26.40 -6.74
CA ARG A 126 9.33 25.25 -6.49
C ARG A 126 10.05 24.09 -5.82
N THR A 127 11.30 23.84 -6.22
CA THR A 127 12.13 22.78 -5.65
C THR A 127 12.51 23.10 -4.21
N ILE A 128 13.01 24.30 -3.95
CA ILE A 128 13.34 24.79 -2.61
C ILE A 128 12.10 24.74 -1.72
N GLN A 129 10.94 25.14 -2.23
CA GLN A 129 9.68 25.09 -1.50
C GLN A 129 9.30 23.66 -1.11
N THR A 130 9.40 22.72 -2.06
CA THR A 130 9.13 21.29 -1.81
C THR A 130 10.06 20.75 -0.71
N LEU A 131 11.36 21.06 -0.78
CA LEU A 131 12.35 20.61 0.22
C LEU A 131 12.07 21.24 1.60
N LYS A 132 11.69 22.52 1.66
CA LYS A 132 11.30 23.20 2.90
C LYS A 132 10.06 22.57 3.52
N ASP A 133 9.08 22.16 2.72
CA ASP A 133 7.86 21.50 3.19
C ASP A 133 8.16 20.13 3.77
N MET A 134 9.01 19.36 3.08
CA MET A 134 9.47 18.05 3.56
C MET A 134 10.26 18.17 4.86
N LEU A 135 11.17 19.15 4.97
CA LEU A 135 11.91 19.42 6.21
C LEU A 135 10.99 19.78 7.37
N ARG A 136 10.01 20.66 7.16
CA ARG A 136 9.02 20.99 8.20
C ARG A 136 8.21 19.79 8.62
N ALA A 137 7.75 18.98 7.66
CA ALA A 137 7.02 17.75 7.96
C ALA A 137 7.87 16.79 8.82
N CYS A 138 9.15 16.60 8.48
CA CYS A 138 10.07 15.78 9.27
C CYS A 138 10.25 16.30 10.70
N ILE A 139 10.47 17.62 10.86
CA ILE A 139 10.67 18.22 12.18
C ILE A 139 9.42 18.07 13.06
N ILE A 140 8.22 18.18 12.47
CA ILE A 140 6.96 18.05 13.21
C ILE A 140 6.68 16.59 13.60
N ASP A 141 6.94 15.63 12.70
CA ASP A 141 6.53 14.21 12.90
C ASP A 141 7.60 13.33 13.57
N PHE A 142 8.89 13.62 13.34
CA PHE A 142 10.00 12.77 13.81
C PHE A 142 10.90 13.42 14.88
N GLU A 143 10.63 14.68 15.25
CA GLU A 143 11.45 15.49 16.16
C GLU A 143 12.90 15.66 15.67
N GLY A 144 13.72 16.44 16.38
CA GLY A 144 15.12 16.68 16.01
C GLY A 144 15.35 17.91 15.12
N SER A 145 16.62 18.11 14.73
CA SER A 145 17.08 19.30 14.02
C SER A 145 17.13 19.10 12.50
N TRP A 146 17.14 20.21 11.77
CA TRP A 146 17.07 20.22 10.31
C TRP A 146 18.24 19.48 9.64
N ASP A 147 19.43 19.54 10.25
CA ASP A 147 20.66 18.92 9.76
C ASP A 147 20.61 17.39 9.83
N VAL A 148 19.93 16.83 10.83
CA VAL A 148 19.69 15.38 10.95
C VAL A 148 18.76 14.87 9.86
N HIS A 149 17.76 15.68 9.47
CA HIS A 149 16.76 15.29 8.47
C HIS A 149 17.16 15.61 7.03
N LEU A 150 18.16 16.46 6.81
CA LEU A 150 18.55 16.91 5.48
C LEU A 150 18.93 15.74 4.54
N PRO A 151 19.70 14.71 4.97
CA PRO A 151 19.97 13.55 4.12
C PRO A 151 18.70 12.76 3.76
N LEU A 152 17.76 12.64 4.69
CA LEU A 152 16.49 11.95 4.47
C LEU A 152 15.61 12.70 3.48
N VAL A 153 15.49 14.02 3.63
CA VAL A 153 14.71 14.85 2.71
C VAL A 153 15.31 14.81 1.30
N GLY A 154 16.63 14.93 1.18
CA GLY A 154 17.31 14.81 -0.12
C GLY A 154 17.08 13.44 -0.76
N PHE A 155 17.16 12.37 0.03
CA PHE A 155 16.85 11.01 -0.42
C PHE A 155 15.40 10.88 -0.88
N SER A 156 14.44 11.32 -0.06
CA SER A 156 13.02 11.24 -0.37
C SER A 156 12.66 12.05 -1.61
N TYR A 157 13.22 13.26 -1.77
CA TYR A 157 12.99 14.11 -2.95
C TYR A 157 13.52 13.45 -4.22
N ASN A 158 14.76 12.97 -4.21
CA ASN A 158 15.37 12.32 -5.38
C ASN A 158 14.64 11.04 -5.81
N ASN A 159 13.95 10.38 -4.87
CA ASN A 159 13.18 9.17 -5.12
C ASN A 159 11.68 9.44 -5.31
N SER A 160 11.25 10.69 -5.24
CA SER A 160 9.86 11.09 -5.40
C SER A 160 9.46 11.14 -6.86
N TYR A 161 8.27 10.63 -7.19
CA TYR A 161 7.70 10.79 -8.53
C TYR A 161 7.48 12.27 -8.86
N HIS A 162 8.04 12.74 -9.97
CA HIS A 162 7.83 14.09 -10.49
C HIS A 162 6.96 14.03 -11.75
N SER A 163 5.82 14.71 -11.74
CA SER A 163 4.85 14.67 -12.85
C SER A 163 5.39 15.25 -14.17
N SER A 164 6.27 16.25 -14.10
CA SER A 164 6.91 16.88 -15.27
C SER A 164 7.84 15.93 -16.02
N VAL A 165 8.57 15.09 -15.31
CA VAL A 165 9.54 14.13 -15.88
C VAL A 165 8.95 12.71 -16.00
N ARG A 166 7.80 12.47 -15.36
CA ARG A 166 7.08 11.17 -15.33
C ARG A 166 7.84 10.02 -14.67
N CYS A 167 8.87 10.33 -13.89
CA CYS A 167 9.61 9.39 -13.05
C CYS A 167 10.26 10.14 -11.87
N ALA A 168 11.02 9.44 -11.04
CA ALA A 168 11.82 10.10 -10.00
C ALA A 168 13.11 10.70 -10.58
N PRO A 169 13.64 11.83 -10.05
CA PRO A 169 14.92 12.38 -10.48
C PRO A 169 16.07 11.36 -10.49
N PHE A 170 16.11 10.48 -9.49
CA PHE A 170 17.08 9.37 -9.43
C PHE A 170 16.92 8.41 -10.62
N GLU A 171 15.68 8.04 -10.96
CA GLU A 171 15.40 7.15 -12.09
C GLU A 171 15.77 7.81 -13.42
N ALA A 172 15.53 9.11 -13.57
CA ALA A 172 15.92 9.85 -14.76
C ALA A 172 17.45 9.90 -14.94
N LEU A 173 18.20 10.05 -13.84
CA LEU A 173 19.66 10.20 -13.88
C LEU A 173 20.40 8.86 -14.05
N TYR A 174 19.91 7.81 -13.39
CA TYR A 174 20.60 6.52 -13.33
C TYR A 174 19.93 5.40 -14.12
N GLU A 175 18.80 5.71 -14.77
CA GLU A 175 17.98 4.77 -15.57
C GLU A 175 17.54 3.51 -14.83
N ARG A 176 17.62 3.54 -13.49
CA ARG A 176 17.27 2.44 -12.61
C ARG A 176 16.55 2.98 -11.39
N LYS A 177 15.70 2.14 -10.81
CA LYS A 177 15.06 2.48 -9.54
C LYS A 177 16.08 2.55 -8.40
N CYS A 178 15.88 3.50 -7.50
CA CYS A 178 16.64 3.56 -6.27
C CYS A 178 16.35 2.32 -5.43
N ARG A 179 17.40 1.77 -4.82
CA ARG A 179 17.28 0.67 -3.87
C ARG A 179 17.07 1.30 -2.49
N SER A 180 15.83 1.58 -2.14
CA SER A 180 15.48 2.14 -0.82
C SER A 180 15.24 1.02 0.21
N PRO A 181 15.45 1.29 1.50
CA PRO A 181 15.07 0.43 2.63
C PRO A 181 13.66 -0.17 2.59
N ILE A 182 12.71 0.52 1.97
CA ILE A 182 11.32 0.06 1.86
C ILE A 182 11.12 -0.86 0.65
N LEU A 183 12.01 -0.76 -0.34
CA LEU A 183 12.04 -1.62 -1.51
C LEU A 183 12.98 -2.83 -1.25
N TRP A 184 12.44 -3.82 -0.51
CA TRP A 184 12.81 -5.26 -0.47
C TRP A 184 13.63 -5.78 0.73
N ALA A 185 12.92 -6.47 1.63
CA ALA A 185 13.24 -7.73 2.32
C ALA A 185 14.52 -7.91 3.19
N LYS A 186 15.46 -6.97 3.27
CA LYS A 186 16.63 -7.15 4.16
C LYS A 186 17.01 -5.87 4.89
N ILE A 187 16.20 -5.48 5.88
CA ILE A 187 16.68 -4.62 6.97
C ILE A 187 16.25 -5.23 8.29
N LYS A 188 17.24 -5.50 9.14
CA LYS A 188 17.12 -6.07 10.49
C LYS A 188 16.66 -5.04 11.53
N GLU A 189 16.16 -3.87 11.11
CA GLU A 189 15.72 -2.79 12.01
C GLU A 189 14.20 -2.66 11.99
N GLY A 190 13.58 -2.99 13.11
CA GLY A 190 12.15 -3.33 13.22
C GLY A 190 11.17 -2.16 13.32
N ARG A 191 11.06 -1.31 12.28
CA ARG A 191 10.00 -0.27 12.22
C ARG A 191 9.12 -0.24 10.96
N LEU A 192 9.52 -0.88 9.86
CA LEU A 192 8.73 -0.91 8.61
C LEU A 192 7.87 -2.18 8.55
N ILE A 193 6.58 -2.03 8.25
CA ILE A 193 5.63 -3.16 8.18
C ILE A 193 5.96 -4.02 6.95
N GLY A 194 6.33 -3.42 5.83
CA GLY A 194 6.78 -4.10 4.63
C GLY A 194 5.72 -5.01 3.99
N PRO A 195 5.99 -5.47 2.76
CA PRO A 195 5.06 -6.35 2.04
C PRO A 195 4.86 -7.69 2.76
N GLU A 196 5.84 -8.16 3.54
CA GLU A 196 5.80 -9.47 4.20
C GLU A 196 4.82 -9.50 5.39
N ILE A 197 4.75 -8.44 6.20
CA ILE A 197 3.75 -8.36 7.26
C ILE A 197 2.36 -8.14 6.65
N ILE A 198 2.25 -7.31 5.61
CA ILE A 198 0.98 -7.14 4.88
C ILE A 198 0.50 -8.49 4.34
N LYS A 199 1.35 -9.27 3.66
CA LYS A 199 1.02 -10.65 3.23
C LYS A 199 0.63 -11.55 4.39
N LYS A 200 1.30 -11.47 5.55
CA LYS A 200 0.94 -12.26 6.75
C LYS A 200 -0.42 -11.87 7.31
N LEU A 201 -0.75 -10.58 7.35
CA LEU A 201 -2.06 -10.06 7.77
C LEU A 201 -3.15 -10.47 6.79
N LEU A 202 -2.88 -10.39 5.49
CA LEU A 202 -3.74 -10.91 4.43
C LEU A 202 -4.02 -12.39 4.65
N ARG A 203 -2.98 -13.23 4.81
CA ARG A 203 -3.14 -14.67 5.13
C ARG A 203 -4.03 -14.91 6.34
N ARG A 204 -3.84 -14.18 7.45
CA ARG A 204 -4.67 -14.32 8.66
C ARG A 204 -6.12 -13.93 8.41
N SER A 205 -6.35 -12.83 7.70
CA SER A 205 -7.68 -12.34 7.32
C SER A 205 -8.40 -13.36 6.43
N PHE A 206 -7.70 -13.94 5.45
CA PHE A 206 -8.25 -14.99 4.60
C PHE A 206 -8.47 -16.31 5.34
N ARG A 207 -7.48 -16.80 6.09
CA ARG A 207 -7.55 -18.10 6.78
C ARG A 207 -8.68 -18.13 7.80
N SER A 208 -8.79 -17.11 8.66
CA SER A 208 -9.90 -17.01 9.62
C SER A 208 -11.28 -17.02 8.92
N ARG A 209 -11.39 -16.43 7.72
CA ARG A 209 -12.66 -16.34 6.98
C ARG A 209 -12.97 -17.55 6.12
N ILE A 210 -11.96 -18.19 5.57
CA ILE A 210 -12.06 -19.49 4.87
C ILE A 210 -12.43 -20.55 5.91
N ASP A 211 -11.79 -20.59 7.07
CA ASP A 211 -12.11 -21.54 8.16
C ASP A 211 -13.54 -21.32 8.68
N LEU A 212 -13.97 -20.07 8.91
CA LEU A 212 -15.35 -19.76 9.32
C LEU A 212 -16.39 -20.19 8.26
N LYS A 213 -16.10 -20.04 6.96
CA LYS A 213 -17.03 -20.42 5.89
C LYS A 213 -16.96 -21.91 5.54
N LEU A 214 -15.79 -22.55 5.58
CA LEU A 214 -15.68 -24.00 5.49
C LEU A 214 -16.42 -24.64 6.67
N HIS A 215 -16.31 -24.11 7.87
CA HIS A 215 -17.07 -24.61 9.04
C HIS A 215 -18.59 -24.52 8.82
N VAL A 216 -19.08 -23.40 8.26
CA VAL A 216 -20.51 -23.22 7.91
C VAL A 216 -20.94 -24.12 6.74
N ILE A 217 -20.08 -24.33 5.74
CA ILE A 217 -20.38 -25.16 4.56
C ILE A 217 -20.30 -26.65 4.92
N VAL A 218 -19.28 -27.09 5.66
CA VAL A 218 -19.16 -28.48 6.17
C VAL A 218 -20.37 -28.81 7.04
N ARG A 219 -20.83 -27.91 7.92
CA ARG A 219 -22.08 -28.09 8.69
C ARG A 219 -23.36 -28.11 7.83
N LYS A 220 -23.34 -27.52 6.62
CA LYS A 220 -24.49 -27.53 5.69
C LYS A 220 -24.46 -28.68 4.68
N VAL A 221 -23.27 -29.20 4.36
CA VAL A 221 -23.04 -30.20 3.30
C VAL A 221 -22.78 -31.58 3.88
N MET A 222 -22.42 -31.69 5.17
CA MET A 222 -22.34 -32.95 5.90
C MET A 222 -23.31 -32.92 7.09
N PRO A 223 -24.56 -33.40 6.94
CA PRO A 223 -25.33 -33.81 8.11
C PRO A 223 -24.55 -34.93 8.79
N ILE A 224 -24.26 -34.73 10.08
CA ILE A 224 -23.68 -35.78 10.92
C ILE A 224 -24.80 -36.82 11.07
N ASN A 225 -24.71 -37.93 10.34
CA ASN A 225 -25.47 -39.11 10.68
C ASN A 225 -24.84 -39.68 11.94
N GLU A 226 -25.35 -39.28 13.10
CA GLU A 226 -25.22 -40.06 14.33
C GLU A 226 -26.09 -41.32 14.16
N GLU A 227 -25.51 -42.35 13.54
CA GLU A 227 -25.98 -43.72 13.75
C GLU A 227 -25.33 -44.24 15.02
N ASN A 228 -26.16 -44.26 16.06
CA ASN A 228 -25.94 -44.79 17.39
C ASN A 228 -25.74 -46.33 17.34
N PRO A 229 -24.80 -46.92 18.10
CA PRO A 229 -24.98 -48.26 18.63
C PRO A 229 -25.92 -48.27 19.83
#